data_AF-A0A838RVU7-F1
#
_entry.id   AF-A0A838RVU7-F1
#
_cell.length_a   1.000
_cell.length_b   1.000
_cell.length_c   1.000
_cell.angle_alpha   90.00
_cell.angle_beta   90.00
_cell.angle_gamma   90.00
#
_symmetry.space_group_name_H-M   'P 1'
#
loop_
_entity.id
_entity.type
_entity.pdbx_description
1 polymer ?
#
loop_
_entity_poly.entity_id
_entity_poly.type
_entity_poly.pdbx_seq_one_letter_code
_entity_poly.pdbx_strand_id
1 'polypeptide(L)'
;MATRQYHPTLTVAVSATSVLVSASALAVYVNGLFLLPGFARRRLWWQYMASLLATVIVLDLTAVGLIQFIYDWLWRPDPLRFGFWFNVLSDGIIIVAHVVAAMSLVWVVKFFRRSSPRPPSAF
;
A
#
# COMPACT_ATOMS: atom_id res chain seq x y z
N MET A 1 -14.27 -16.95 -35.77
CA MET A 1 -14.48 -17.99 -34.75
C MET A 1 -13.84 -17.52 -33.44
N ALA A 2 -14.68 -17.35 -32.42
CA ALA A 2 -14.40 -17.21 -30.98
C ALA A 2 -13.41 -16.13 -30.46
N THR A 3 -13.78 -14.85 -30.56
CA THR A 3 -13.32 -13.76 -29.65
C THR A 3 -13.95 -13.84 -28.24
N ARG A 4 -14.29 -15.04 -27.74
CA ARG A 4 -15.08 -15.28 -26.51
C ARG A 4 -14.33 -16.04 -25.40
N GLN A 5 -13.01 -16.18 -25.48
CA GLN A 5 -12.23 -16.95 -24.48
C GLN A 5 -11.49 -16.09 -23.43
N TYR A 6 -11.63 -14.76 -23.46
CA TYR A 6 -11.01 -13.83 -22.49
C TYR A 6 -11.99 -13.35 -21.40
N HIS A 7 -12.79 -14.25 -20.82
CA HIS A 7 -13.49 -13.99 -19.56
C HIS A 7 -13.10 -14.95 -18.42
N PRO A 8 -11.81 -15.09 -18.06
CA PRO A 8 -11.40 -15.64 -16.77
C PRO A 8 -11.52 -14.59 -15.64
N THR A 9 -12.50 -13.69 -15.68
CA THR A 9 -12.32 -12.37 -15.03
C THR A 9 -13.17 -12.08 -13.80
N LEU A 10 -14.43 -12.53 -13.69
CA LEU A 10 -15.27 -12.06 -12.57
C LEU A 10 -14.83 -12.65 -11.22
N THR A 11 -14.66 -13.97 -11.13
CA THR A 11 -14.30 -14.63 -9.86
C THR A 11 -12.89 -14.25 -9.39
N VAL A 12 -11.93 -14.15 -10.32
CA VAL A 12 -10.57 -13.69 -10.03
C VAL A 12 -10.59 -12.22 -9.61
N ALA A 13 -11.33 -11.36 -10.31
CA ALA A 13 -11.43 -9.95 -9.94
C ALA A 13 -12.12 -9.75 -8.58
N VAL A 14 -13.20 -10.47 -8.30
CA VAL A 14 -13.90 -10.40 -7.00
C VAL A 14 -12.99 -10.88 -5.89
N SER A 15 -12.34 -12.04 -6.05
CA SER A 15 -11.43 -12.56 -5.04
C SER A 15 -10.23 -11.65 -4.82
N ALA A 16 -9.57 -11.18 -5.89
CA ALA A 16 -8.47 -10.22 -5.78
C ALA A 16 -8.91 -8.93 -5.10
N THR A 17 -10.09 -8.40 -5.44
CA THR A 17 -10.65 -7.20 -4.81
C THR A 17 -10.91 -7.43 -3.32
N SER A 18 -11.51 -8.56 -2.94
CA SER A 18 -11.72 -8.90 -1.54
C SER A 18 -10.40 -9.01 -0.76
N VAL A 19 -9.37 -9.60 -1.36
CA VAL A 19 -8.02 -9.69 -0.76
C VAL A 19 -7.42 -8.30 -0.59
N LEU A 20 -7.44 -7.46 -1.62
CA LEU A 20 -6.88 -6.09 -1.57
C LEU A 20 -7.62 -5.19 -0.57
N VAL A 21 -8.95 -5.27 -0.51
CA VAL A 21 -9.76 -4.54 0.48
C VAL A 21 -9.43 -5.02 1.89
N SER A 22 -9.29 -6.33 2.10
CA SER A 22 -8.94 -6.89 3.41
C SER A 22 -7.53 -6.48 3.83
N ALA A 23 -6.55 -6.54 2.92
CA ALA A 23 -5.18 -6.08 3.17
C ALA A 23 -5.14 -4.58 3.50
N SER A 24 -5.91 -3.76 2.79
CA SER A 24 -6.03 -2.32 3.05
C SER A 24 -6.64 -2.04 4.43
N ALA A 25 -7.73 -2.73 4.78
CA ALA A 25 -8.35 -2.62 6.09
C ALA A 25 -7.38 -3.04 7.20
N LEU A 26 -6.63 -4.12 6.99
CA LEU A 26 -5.63 -4.59 7.94
C LEU A 26 -4.48 -3.60 8.09
N ALA A 27 -4.00 -2.98 7.01
CA ALA A 27 -2.96 -1.97 7.05
C ALA A 27 -3.40 -0.76 7.90
N VAL A 28 -4.62 -0.27 7.69
CA VAL A 28 -5.20 0.83 8.49
C VAL A 28 -5.35 0.43 9.95
N TYR A 29 -5.82 -0.79 10.21
CA TYR A 29 -6.00 -1.32 11.56
C TYR A 29 -4.66 -1.45 12.31
N VAL A 30 -3.65 -2.06 11.67
CA VAL A 30 -2.31 -2.21 12.25
C VAL A 30 -1.67 -0.84 12.50
N ASN A 31 -1.82 0.08 11.55
CA ASN A 31 -1.28 1.42 11.70
C ASN A 31 -1.93 2.19 12.85
N GLY A 32 -3.26 2.21 12.90
CA GLY A 32 -4.02 2.95 13.90
C GLY A 32 -3.91 2.37 15.31
N LEU A 33 -3.90 1.03 15.43
CA LEU A 33 -3.94 0.37 16.73
C LEU A 33 -2.55 0.12 17.34
N PHE A 34 -1.55 -0.22 16.52
CA PHE A 34 -0.23 -0.65 17.01
C PHE A 34 0.87 0.36 16.70
N LEU A 35 1.04 0.74 15.42
CA LEU A 35 2.19 1.54 15.00
C LEU A 35 2.09 2.98 15.54
N LEU A 36 1.01 3.68 15.22
CA LEU A 36 0.85 5.09 15.58
C LEU A 36 0.92 5.31 17.10
N PRO A 37 0.16 4.63 17.97
CA PRO A 37 0.20 4.88 19.41
C PRO A 37 1.50 4.38 20.07
N GLY A 38 2.16 3.36 19.51
CA GLY A 38 3.44 2.86 20.02
C GLY A 38 4.59 3.84 19.75
N PHE A 39 4.71 4.30 18.51
CA PHE A 39 5.81 5.18 18.11
C PHE A 39 5.56 6.65 18.41
N ALA A 40 4.30 7.12 18.44
CA ALA A 40 3.97 8.49 18.84
C ALA A 40 4.38 8.76 20.30
N ARG A 41 4.19 7.78 21.20
CA ARG A 41 4.60 7.88 22.61
C ARG A 41 6.12 8.01 22.78
N ARG A 42 6.90 7.35 21.92
CA ARG A 42 8.37 7.34 21.99
C ARG A 42 9.04 8.43 21.14
N ARG A 43 8.27 9.17 20.33
CA ARG A 43 8.76 10.15 19.33
C ARG A 43 9.76 9.58 18.31
N LEU A 44 9.74 8.27 18.08
CA LEU A 44 10.67 7.57 17.18
C LEU A 44 10.10 7.53 15.76
N TRP A 45 10.03 8.68 15.10
CA TRP A 45 9.38 8.83 13.79
C TRP A 45 10.09 8.07 12.65
N TRP A 46 11.41 7.92 12.71
CA TRP A 46 12.14 7.12 11.73
C TRP A 46 11.84 5.63 11.84
N GLN A 47 11.72 5.12 13.07
CA GLN A 47 11.33 3.72 13.29
C GLN A 47 9.87 3.48 12.90
N TYR A 48 8.98 4.44 13.18
CA TYR A 48 7.61 4.41 12.68
C TYR A 48 7.55 4.29 11.15
N MET A 49 8.32 5.11 10.42
CA MET A 49 8.38 5.03 8.96
C MET A 49 8.90 3.68 8.47
N ALA A 50 9.97 3.16 9.06
CA ALA A 50 10.52 1.85 8.71
C ALA A 50 9.51 0.73 8.98
N SER A 51 8.84 0.73 10.13
CA SER A 51 7.82 -0.25 10.48
C SER A 51 6.58 -0.15 9.60
N LEU A 52 6.18 1.06 9.20
CA LEU A 52 5.06 1.29 8.30
C LEU A 52 5.37 0.74 6.91
N LEU A 53 6.55 1.05 6.36
CA LEU A 53 7.03 0.47 5.09
C LEU A 53 7.09 -1.06 5.15
N ALA A 54 7.67 -1.61 6.21
CA ALA A 54 7.76 -3.06 6.40
C ALA A 54 6.36 -3.71 6.45
N THR A 55 5.41 -3.08 7.15
CA THR A 55 4.03 -3.58 7.24
C THR A 55 3.35 -3.58 5.87
N VAL A 56 3.50 -2.50 5.10
CA VAL A 56 2.95 -2.40 3.74
C VAL A 56 3.55 -3.48 2.84
N ILE A 57 4.88 -3.63 2.82
CA ILE A 57 5.56 -4.64 2.00
C ILE A 57 5.10 -6.06 2.36
N VAL A 58 5.00 -6.38 3.66
CA VAL A 58 4.54 -7.70 4.10
C VAL A 58 3.11 -7.96 3.66
N LEU A 59 2.21 -6.97 3.82
CA LEU A 59 0.82 -7.12 3.40
C LEU A 59 0.66 -7.24 1.90
N ASP A 60 1.45 -6.48 1.14
CA ASP A 60 1.47 -6.52 -0.32
C ASP A 60 1.93 -7.89 -0.84
N LEU A 61 3.08 -8.38 -0.36
CA LEU A 61 3.58 -9.72 -0.71
C LEU A 61 2.59 -10.82 -0.32
N THR A 62 1.93 -10.67 0.83
CA THR A 62 0.90 -11.63 1.27
C THR A 62 -0.32 -11.58 0.36
N ALA A 63 -0.78 -10.39 -0.04
CA ALA A 63 -1.91 -10.20 -0.94
C ALA A 63 -1.62 -10.76 -2.33
N VAL A 64 -0.48 -10.39 -2.93
CA VAL A 64 -0.05 -10.90 -4.24
C VAL A 64 0.13 -12.41 -4.21
N GLY A 65 0.75 -12.94 -3.15
CA GLY A 65 0.89 -14.39 -2.96
C GLY A 65 -0.45 -15.11 -2.87
N LEU A 66 -1.43 -14.54 -2.16
CA LEU A 66 -2.76 -15.12 -2.03
C LEU A 66 -3.56 -15.03 -3.34
N ILE A 67 -3.45 -13.93 -4.07
CA ILE A 67 -4.07 -13.77 -5.39
C ILE A 67 -3.50 -14.79 -6.37
N GLN A 68 -2.17 -14.95 -6.39
CA GLN A 68 -1.52 -15.96 -7.22
C GLN A 68 -1.95 -17.37 -6.83
N PHE A 69 -2.06 -17.66 -5.53
CA PHE A 69 -2.55 -18.96 -5.06
C PHE A 69 -3.98 -19.24 -5.53
N ILE A 70 -4.88 -18.27 -5.43
CA ILE A 70 -6.26 -18.39 -5.93
C ILE A 70 -6.27 -18.59 -7.45
N TYR A 71 -5.42 -17.87 -8.17
CA TYR A 71 -5.28 -18.00 -9.61
C TYR A 71 -4.79 -19.39 -10.01
N ASP A 72 -3.70 -19.87 -9.41
CA ASP A 72 -3.10 -21.19 -9.69
C ASP A 72 -4.09 -22.31 -9.36
N TRP A 73 -4.91 -22.15 -8.31
CA TRP A 73 -5.97 -23.07 -7.94
C TRP A 73 -7.09 -23.17 -8.98
N LEU A 74 -7.46 -22.03 -9.59
CA LEU A 74 -8.58 -21.96 -10.53
C LEU A 74 -8.18 -22.28 -11.98
N TRP A 75 -6.99 -21.85 -12.44
CA TRP A 75 -6.56 -21.91 -13.84
C TRP A 75 -5.30 -22.75 -14.12
N ARG A 76 -4.74 -23.40 -13.09
CA ARG A 76 -3.44 -24.11 -13.05
C ARG A 76 -2.24 -23.17 -12.92
N PRO A 77 -1.10 -23.66 -12.39
CA PRO A 77 0.06 -22.82 -12.12
C PRO A 77 0.65 -22.22 -13.39
N ASP A 78 0.93 -20.92 -13.35
CA ASP A 78 1.74 -20.26 -14.38
C ASP A 78 3.23 -20.64 -14.17
N PRO A 79 3.87 -21.36 -15.11
CA PRO A 79 5.26 -21.79 -14.97
C PRO A 79 6.25 -20.62 -14.96
N LEU A 80 5.90 -19.47 -15.53
CA LEU A 80 6.78 -18.29 -15.58
C LEU A 80 6.55 -17.33 -14.42
N ARG A 81 5.46 -17.52 -13.65
CA ARG A 81 5.03 -16.61 -12.56
C ARG A 81 5.07 -15.14 -12.96
N PHE A 82 4.78 -14.84 -14.23
CA PHE A 82 4.96 -13.51 -14.77
C PHE A 82 4.04 -12.50 -14.07
N GLY A 83 2.78 -12.91 -13.82
CA GLY A 83 1.81 -12.10 -13.09
C GLY A 83 2.26 -11.76 -11.66
N PHE A 84 2.90 -12.70 -10.96
CA PHE A 84 3.46 -12.46 -9.64
C PHE A 84 4.54 -11.38 -9.67
N TRP A 85 5.55 -11.53 -10.53
CA TRP A 85 6.66 -10.57 -10.61
C TRP A 85 6.21 -9.20 -11.10
N PHE A 86 5.28 -9.16 -12.05
CA PHE A 86 4.71 -7.92 -12.54
C PHE A 86 3.94 -7.17 -11.44
N ASN A 87 3.10 -7.86 -10.67
CA ASN A 87 2.35 -7.26 -9.57
C ASN A 87 3.28 -6.75 -8.46
N VAL A 88 4.27 -7.56 -8.04
CA VAL A 88 5.27 -7.12 -7.03
C VAL A 88 6.01 -5.88 -7.50
N LEU A 89 6.40 -5.81 -8.78
CA LEU A 89 7.10 -4.65 -9.32
C LEU A 89 6.19 -3.42 -9.43
N SER A 90 4.96 -3.58 -9.94
CA SER A 90 4.03 -2.46 -10.10
C SER A 90 3.62 -1.88 -8.76
N ASP A 91 3.28 -2.73 -7.80
CA ASP A 91 2.86 -2.32 -6.46
C ASP A 91 4.02 -1.66 -5.72
N GLY A 92 5.24 -2.20 -5.84
CA GLY A 92 6.45 -1.58 -5.33
C GLY A 92 6.67 -0.15 -5.86
N ILE A 93 6.50 0.06 -7.17
CA ILE A 93 6.60 1.40 -7.79
C ILE A 93 5.53 2.34 -7.24
N ILE A 94 4.28 1.88 -7.14
CA ILE A 94 3.15 2.69 -6.64
C ILE A 94 3.35 3.07 -5.17
N ILE A 95 3.84 2.15 -4.34
CA ILE A 95 4.15 2.40 -2.93
C ILE A 95 5.23 3.47 -2.81
N VAL A 96 6.33 3.33 -3.55
CA VAL A 96 7.42 4.33 -3.55
C VAL A 96 6.89 5.70 -4.01
N ALA A 97 6.12 5.73 -5.09
CA ALA A 97 5.51 6.97 -5.59
C ALA A 97 4.61 7.63 -4.54
N HIS A 98 3.78 6.85 -3.82
CA HIS A 98 2.95 7.36 -2.73
C HIS A 98 3.76 7.93 -1.57
N VAL A 99 4.84 7.24 -1.17
CA VAL A 99 5.73 7.73 -0.10
C VAL A 99 6.38 9.05 -0.50
N VAL A 100 6.91 9.14 -1.72
CA VAL A 100 7.51 10.37 -2.25
C VAL A 100 6.46 11.50 -2.33
N ALA A 101 5.25 11.21 -2.80
CA ALA A 101 4.17 12.17 -2.86
C ALA A 101 3.77 12.68 -1.45
N ALA A 102 3.63 11.78 -0.48
CA ALA A 102 3.32 12.14 0.90
C ALA A 102 4.42 13.00 1.54
N MET A 103 5.69 12.66 1.32
CA MET A 103 6.82 13.47 1.79
C MET A 103 6.82 14.86 1.15
N SER A 104 6.56 14.93 -0.15
CA SER A 104 6.49 16.18 -0.90
C SER A 104 5.37 17.08 -0.37
N LEU A 105 4.20 16.51 -0.09
CA LEU A 105 3.07 17.24 0.49
C LEU A 105 3.41 17.81 1.88
N VAL A 106 4.03 17.02 2.76
CA VAL A 106 4.47 17.48 4.08
C VAL A 106 5.49 18.62 3.96
N TRP A 107 6.41 18.53 3.00
CA TRP A 107 7.39 19.58 2.75
C TRP A 107 6.71 20.87 2.29
N VAL A 108 5.77 20.81 1.34
CA VAL A 108 4.98 21.94 0.85
C VAL A 108 4.19 22.60 2.00
N VAL A 109 3.51 21.81 2.82
CA VAL A 109 2.75 22.34 3.98
C VAL A 109 3.67 23.04 4.98
N LYS A 110 4.85 22.47 5.26
CA LYS A 110 5.85 23.11 6.14
C LYS A 110 6.40 24.40 5.53
N PHE A 111 6.60 24.44 4.21
CA PHE A 111 7.05 25.62 3.50
C PHE A 111 6.04 26.77 3.66
N PHE A 112 4.76 26.53 3.39
CA PHE A 112 3.72 27.55 3.54
C PHE A 112 3.55 28.06 4.99
N ARG A 113 3.66 27.18 5.99
CA ARG A 113 3.61 27.58 7.40
C ARG A 113 4.78 28.47 7.83
N ARG A 114 5.96 28.35 7.20
CA ARG A 114 7.10 29.23 7.48
C ARG A 114 6.95 30.61 6.85
N SER A 115 6.21 30.70 5.75
CA SER A 115 5.98 31.94 4.99
C SER A 115 4.81 32.77 5.50
N SER A 116 4.02 32.28 6.45
CA SER A 116 2.94 33.05 7.08
C SER A 116 3.54 34.06 8.08
N PRO A 117 3.33 35.38 7.90
CA PRO A 117 3.73 36.38 8.89
C PRO A 117 3.08 36.05 10.24
N ARG A 118 3.84 36.10 11.33
CA ARG A 118 3.22 36.04 12.67
C ARG A 118 2.31 37.27 12.81
N PRO A 119 1.06 37.11 13.30
CA PRO A 119 0.26 38.27 13.66
C PRO A 119 1.05 39.09 14.69
N PRO A 120 1.01 40.43 14.61
CA PRO A 120 1.67 41.27 15.61
C PRO A 120 1.18 40.85 17.00
N SER A 121 2.12 40.57 17.90
CA SER A 121 1.80 40.32 19.31
C SER A 121 1.10 41.57 19.83
N ALA A 122 -0.21 41.46 20.07
CA ALA A 122 -0.92 42.49 20.79
C ALA A 122 -0.48 42.42 22.26
N PHE A 123 0.16 43.51 22.70
CA PHE A 123 0.56 43.87 24.06
C PHE A 123 1.89 43.32 24.57
#